data_AF-A0A8C1PYI2-F1
#
_entry.id   AF-A0A8C1PYI2-F1
#
_cell.length_a   1.000
_cell.length_b   1.000
_cell.length_c   1.000
_cell.angle_alpha   90.00
_cell.angle_beta   90.00
_cell.angle_gamma   90.00
#
_symmetry.space_group_name_H-M   'P 1'
#
loop_
_entity.id
_entity.type
_entity.pdbx_description
1 polymer ?
#
loop_
_entity_poly.entity_id
_entity_poly.type
_entity_poly.pdbx_seq_one_letter_code
_entity_poly.pdbx_strand_id
1 'polypeptide(L)'
;MATKHICQSGLFMRHIKKTFILLLTLAFLLSAVAYVSDFSFETIAFSQTWLNKIMNQTYFKVIKRTSADPTQKDLLAPSPSQQIQPRGTALYHYVAHPSNYHFILDEPDKCKQDPFLVFMVPVAPHQLEARNAIRSTWGNESSVQGKAVLTLFLVGLTGGAEAQQQLEEESRQHRDLLQSNFVDSYFNLTIKTMVIMDWLATRCPQATYAMKVDSDMYINVQNLMSLLLSPNTPRQNYITGYLMWNRPVIRDKNSKWYVAEELYPEPKYPTYLLGMGYVFSNDLPEKLVKASEKVKPFNIEDAYVGACLKQLGVAPSSPPDPSQFRVFLGQYNQKDFLRVITTILGSPQQLIDIWKDVKRPI
;
A
#
# COMPACT_ATOMS: atom_id res chain seq x y z
N MET A 1 44.91 41.31 12.66
CA MET A 1 43.90 41.93 11.77
C MET A 1 42.52 41.63 12.33
N ALA A 2 42.05 42.45 13.27
CA ALA A 2 40.72 42.34 13.87
C ALA A 2 40.07 43.72 13.78
N THR A 3 39.24 43.94 12.76
CA THR A 3 38.20 44.99 12.68
C THR A 3 37.58 44.96 11.28
N LYS A 4 36.51 44.18 11.08
CA LYS A 4 35.54 44.43 9.98
C LYS A 4 34.20 43.67 10.05
N HIS A 5 33.78 43.13 11.21
CA HIS A 5 32.59 42.27 11.27
C HIS A 5 31.35 42.79 12.02
N ILE A 6 31.34 44.03 12.54
CA ILE A 6 30.25 44.45 13.46
C ILE A 6 29.15 45.33 12.79
N CYS A 7 29.31 45.81 11.56
CA CYS A 7 28.35 46.81 11.01
C CYS A 7 27.17 46.25 10.17
N GLN A 8 27.12 44.96 9.83
CA GLN A 8 26.04 44.41 8.96
C GLN A 8 24.87 43.74 9.69
N SER A 9 25.03 43.37 10.97
CA SER A 9 23.97 42.68 11.73
C SER A 9 22.84 43.62 12.19
N GLY A 10 23.12 44.91 12.38
CA GLY A 10 22.15 45.90 12.88
C GLY A 10 21.09 46.34 11.86
N LEU A 11 21.42 46.36 10.56
CA LEU A 11 20.49 46.76 9.49
C LEU A 11 19.45 45.66 9.20
N PHE A 12 19.89 44.39 9.23
CA PHE A 12 19.06 43.22 8.94
C PHE A 12 17.99 42.98 10.03
N MET A 13 18.37 43.08 11.31
CA MET A 13 17.42 42.96 12.42
C MET A 13 16.37 44.09 12.46
N ARG A 14 16.73 45.31 12.03
CA ARG A 14 15.78 46.43 11.94
C ARG A 14 14.71 46.20 10.88
N HIS A 15 15.06 45.56 9.77
CA HIS A 15 14.10 45.23 8.71
C HIS A 15 13.12 44.14 9.15
N ILE A 16 13.61 43.08 9.81
CA ILE A 16 12.78 41.99 10.33
C ILE A 16 11.76 42.51 11.35
N LYS A 17 12.17 43.39 12.27
CA LYS A 17 11.26 43.99 13.26
C LYS A 17 10.16 44.83 12.62
N LYS A 18 10.46 45.62 11.58
CA LYS A 18 9.45 46.42 10.87
C LYS A 18 8.46 45.56 10.11
N THR A 19 8.92 44.52 9.42
CA THR A 19 8.04 43.59 8.69
C THR A 19 7.16 42.78 9.63
N PHE A 20 7.70 42.36 10.78
CA PHE A 20 6.95 41.62 11.80
C PHE A 20 5.86 42.50 12.47
N ILE A 21 6.19 43.75 12.80
CA ILE A 21 5.21 44.70 13.34
C ILE A 21 4.10 44.98 12.30
N LEU A 22 4.46 45.14 11.02
CA LEU A 22 3.48 45.36 9.95
C LEU A 22 2.50 44.17 9.82
N LEU A 23 3.01 42.94 9.87
CA LEU A 23 2.19 41.72 9.80
C LEU A 23 1.28 41.57 11.01
N LEU A 24 1.76 41.88 12.22
CA LEU A 24 0.95 41.88 13.44
C LEU A 24 -0.15 42.94 13.38
N THR A 25 0.15 44.15 12.89
CA THR A 25 -0.86 45.21 12.75
C THR A 25 -1.91 44.84 11.69
N LEU A 26 -1.51 44.16 10.61
CA LEU A 26 -2.45 43.71 9.58
C LEU A 26 -3.35 42.59 10.09
N ALA A 27 -2.80 41.63 10.84
CA ALA A 27 -3.57 40.56 11.47
C ALA A 27 -4.56 41.09 12.52
N PHE A 28 -4.15 42.10 13.31
CA PHE A 28 -5.00 42.75 14.29
C PHE A 28 -6.14 43.56 13.61
N LEU A 29 -5.85 44.26 12.52
CA LEU A 29 -6.87 44.97 11.74
C LEU A 29 -7.86 44.01 11.10
N LEU A 30 -7.40 42.89 10.53
CA LEU A 30 -8.28 41.88 9.93
C LEU A 30 -9.19 41.19 10.96
N SER A 31 -8.66 40.92 12.17
CA SER A 31 -9.46 40.35 13.27
C SER A 31 -10.44 41.36 13.86
N ALA A 32 -10.05 42.64 13.98
CA ALA A 32 -10.97 43.70 14.39
C ALA A 32 -12.09 43.94 13.37
N VAL A 33 -11.78 43.90 12.07
CA VAL A 33 -12.80 43.98 11.00
C VAL A 33 -13.74 42.78 11.04
N ALA A 34 -13.22 41.56 11.23
CA ALA A 34 -14.06 40.35 11.37
C ALA A 34 -14.97 40.40 12.62
N TYR A 35 -14.48 40.97 13.72
CA TYR A 35 -15.22 41.12 14.98
C TYR A 35 -16.33 42.19 14.90
N VAL A 36 -16.07 43.32 14.21
CA VAL A 36 -17.04 44.42 14.08
C VAL A 36 -18.09 44.15 13.00
N SER A 37 -17.81 43.25 12.05
CA SER A 37 -18.74 42.92 10.95
C SER A 37 -19.68 41.75 11.24
N ASP A 38 -19.76 41.26 12.49
CA ASP A 38 -20.53 40.05 12.89
C ASP A 38 -20.25 38.85 11.94
N PHE A 39 -18.98 38.71 11.52
CA PHE A 39 -18.57 37.73 10.54
C PHE A 39 -18.46 36.34 11.19
N SER A 40 -19.58 35.61 11.18
CA SER A 40 -19.62 34.20 11.58
C SER A 40 -18.74 33.34 10.64
N PHE A 41 -17.78 32.62 11.23
CA PHE A 41 -16.93 31.65 10.52
C PHE A 41 -17.69 30.43 9.99
N GLU A 42 -19.01 30.33 10.21
CA GLU A 42 -19.84 29.25 9.65
C GLU A 42 -20.14 29.42 8.15
N THR A 43 -19.78 30.55 7.52
CA THR A 43 -20.08 30.80 6.09
C THR A 43 -18.89 30.75 5.15
N ILE A 44 -17.68 30.43 5.62
CA ILE A 44 -16.61 30.00 4.70
C ILE A 44 -16.75 28.50 4.51
N ALA A 45 -17.73 28.12 3.70
CA ALA A 45 -17.67 26.87 2.97
C ALA A 45 -16.42 26.94 2.08
N PHE A 46 -15.28 26.50 2.61
CA PHE A 46 -14.15 26.12 1.77
C PHE A 46 -14.72 25.10 0.80
N SER A 47 -14.86 25.51 -0.45
CA SER A 47 -15.42 24.65 -1.46
C SER A 47 -14.65 23.34 -1.40
N GLN A 48 -15.34 22.19 -1.36
CA GLN A 48 -14.68 20.89 -1.37
C GLN A 48 -13.69 20.80 -2.56
N THR A 49 -13.92 21.58 -3.61
CA THR A 49 -12.99 21.78 -4.72
C THR A 49 -11.65 22.42 -4.33
N TRP A 50 -11.58 23.35 -3.37
CA TRP A 50 -10.31 23.93 -2.90
C TRP A 50 -9.50 22.96 -2.03
N LEU A 51 -10.15 22.25 -1.09
CA LEU A 51 -9.49 21.20 -0.31
C LEU A 51 -9.01 20.05 -1.21
N ASN A 52 -9.83 19.63 -2.18
CA ASN A 52 -9.44 18.65 -3.20
C ASN A 52 -8.29 19.17 -4.07
N LYS A 53 -8.29 20.46 -4.42
CA LYS A 53 -7.22 21.09 -5.20
C LYS A 53 -5.92 21.17 -4.40
N ILE A 54 -5.98 21.41 -3.09
CA ILE A 54 -4.78 21.42 -2.23
C ILE A 54 -4.26 20.01 -1.97
N MET A 55 -5.12 19.04 -1.69
CA MET A 55 -4.73 17.64 -1.48
C MET A 55 -4.16 17.04 -2.77
N ASN A 56 -4.80 17.30 -3.93
CA ASN A 56 -4.24 16.94 -5.23
C ASN A 56 -2.95 17.71 -5.50
N GLN A 57 -2.87 19.01 -5.23
CA GLN A 57 -1.62 19.75 -5.42
C GLN A 57 -0.51 19.25 -4.51
N THR A 58 -0.76 18.87 -3.25
CA THR A 58 0.27 18.31 -2.37
C THR A 58 0.69 16.93 -2.83
N TYR A 59 -0.25 16.06 -3.20
CA TYR A 59 0.04 14.74 -3.79
C TYR A 59 0.83 14.84 -5.09
N PHE A 60 0.38 15.65 -6.05
CA PHE A 60 1.07 15.91 -7.33
C PHE A 60 2.39 16.66 -7.15
N LYS A 61 2.54 17.50 -6.12
CA LYS A 61 3.80 18.24 -5.84
C LYS A 61 4.82 17.36 -5.12
N VAL A 62 4.38 16.37 -4.35
CA VAL A 62 5.23 15.27 -3.87
C VAL A 62 5.72 14.45 -5.07
N ILE A 63 4.83 14.06 -5.98
CA ILE A 63 5.17 13.31 -7.22
C ILE A 63 6.10 14.14 -8.15
N LYS A 64 5.83 15.44 -8.34
CA LYS A 64 6.65 16.31 -9.19
C LYS A 64 8.02 16.64 -8.58
N ARG A 65 8.14 16.69 -7.24
CA ARG A 65 9.46 16.85 -6.59
C ARG A 65 10.33 15.62 -6.76
N THR A 66 9.73 14.43 -6.83
CA THR A 66 10.45 13.18 -7.12
C THR A 66 10.79 13.00 -8.60
N SER A 67 10.15 13.72 -9.52
CA SER A 67 10.34 13.58 -10.98
C SER A 67 11.27 14.63 -11.60
N ALA A 68 12.14 15.28 -10.81
CA ALA A 68 12.99 16.37 -11.28
C ALA A 68 14.31 15.92 -11.94
N ASP A 69 14.44 14.63 -12.26
CA ASP A 69 15.57 14.09 -13.04
C ASP A 69 15.14 13.83 -14.50
N PRO A 70 15.76 14.49 -15.52
CA PRO A 70 15.32 14.41 -16.92
C PRO A 70 15.45 13.02 -17.56
N THR A 71 16.12 12.07 -16.92
CA THR A 71 16.36 10.69 -17.41
C THR A 71 15.30 9.68 -16.98
N GLN A 72 14.31 10.08 -16.16
CA GLN A 72 13.31 9.16 -15.59
C GLN A 72 11.89 9.34 -16.17
N LYS A 73 11.78 9.87 -17.39
CA LYS A 73 10.49 10.09 -18.06
C LYS A 73 9.84 8.82 -18.64
N ASP A 74 10.59 7.72 -18.77
CA ASP A 74 10.12 6.47 -19.40
C ASP A 74 10.07 5.26 -18.46
N LEU A 75 10.09 5.45 -17.13
CA LEU A 75 10.07 4.34 -16.15
C LEU A 75 8.92 4.40 -15.13
N LEU A 76 7.86 5.15 -15.44
CA LEU A 76 6.58 4.91 -14.79
C LEU A 76 5.97 3.68 -15.46
N ALA A 77 5.60 2.67 -14.66
CA ALA A 77 4.70 1.60 -15.10
C ALA A 77 3.62 2.21 -16.02
N PRO A 78 3.28 1.55 -17.14
CA PRO A 78 2.31 2.11 -18.08
C PRO A 78 1.12 2.60 -17.27
N SER A 79 0.75 3.87 -17.50
CA SER A 79 -0.54 4.35 -17.04
C SER A 79 -1.57 3.28 -17.37
N PRO A 80 -2.58 3.01 -16.53
CA PRO A 80 -3.71 2.20 -16.93
C PRO A 80 -4.52 2.98 -17.99
N SER A 81 -3.90 3.27 -19.12
CA SER A 81 -4.53 3.65 -20.35
C SER A 81 -5.22 2.39 -20.87
N GLN A 82 -6.55 2.49 -20.93
CA GLN A 82 -7.51 1.51 -21.49
C GLN A 82 -8.21 0.55 -20.51
N GLN A 83 -8.54 0.99 -19.31
CA GLN A 83 -9.77 0.50 -18.66
C GLN A 83 -10.64 1.69 -18.24
N ILE A 84 -11.14 2.42 -19.24
CA ILE A 84 -12.25 3.35 -19.03
C ILE A 84 -13.48 2.49 -18.72
N GLN A 85 -14.03 2.63 -17.51
CA GLN A 85 -15.31 2.03 -17.18
C GLN A 85 -16.35 2.46 -18.23
N PRO A 86 -17.11 1.53 -18.84
CA PRO A 86 -18.20 1.89 -19.72
C PRO A 86 -19.16 2.85 -19.03
N ARG A 87 -19.45 3.98 -19.68
CA ARG A 87 -20.41 4.97 -19.19
C ARG A 87 -21.78 4.29 -19.05
N GLY A 88 -22.28 4.15 -17.82
CA GLY A 88 -23.68 3.81 -17.56
C GLY A 88 -24.02 2.34 -17.24
N THR A 89 -23.04 1.45 -17.07
CA THR A 89 -23.34 0.14 -16.45
C THR A 89 -23.46 0.32 -14.94
N ALA A 90 -24.60 -0.08 -14.38
CA ALA A 90 -24.84 -0.13 -12.94
C ALA A 90 -23.63 -0.75 -12.20
N LEU A 91 -23.26 -0.15 -11.05
CA LEU A 91 -22.20 -0.60 -10.15
C LEU A 91 -22.53 -1.99 -9.56
N TYR A 92 -22.45 -3.04 -10.37
CA TYR A 92 -22.43 -4.41 -9.86
C TYR A 92 -21.00 -4.68 -9.38
N HIS A 93 -20.68 -4.23 -8.16
CA HIS A 93 -19.48 -4.72 -7.50
C HIS A 93 -19.74 -6.17 -7.10
N TYR A 94 -19.03 -7.09 -7.75
CA TYR A 94 -19.07 -8.52 -7.46
C TYR A 94 -18.79 -8.77 -5.98
N VAL A 95 -19.49 -9.76 -5.42
CA VAL A 95 -19.39 -10.15 -4.02
C VAL A 95 -18.00 -10.71 -3.75
N ALA A 96 -17.18 -9.97 -3.00
CA ALA A 96 -15.81 -10.37 -2.65
C ALA A 96 -15.72 -11.54 -1.65
N HIS A 97 -16.82 -12.25 -1.41
CA HIS A 97 -16.82 -13.38 -0.51
C HIS A 97 -16.11 -14.59 -1.16
N PRO A 98 -15.10 -15.19 -0.49
CA PRO A 98 -14.30 -16.27 -1.09
C PRO A 98 -15.07 -17.52 -1.51
N SER A 99 -16.17 -17.86 -0.83
CA SER A 99 -16.98 -19.05 -1.16
C SER A 99 -17.54 -19.05 -2.59
N ASN A 100 -17.57 -17.90 -3.24
CA ASN A 100 -17.99 -17.75 -4.63
C ASN A 100 -16.89 -18.14 -5.64
N TYR A 101 -15.70 -18.44 -5.14
CA TYR A 101 -14.51 -18.70 -5.93
C TYR A 101 -13.88 -20.04 -5.57
N HIS A 102 -13.29 -20.68 -6.56
CA HIS A 102 -12.62 -21.97 -6.41
C HIS A 102 -11.23 -21.90 -7.04
N PHE A 103 -10.33 -22.74 -6.55
CA PHE A 103 -8.96 -22.81 -7.07
C PHE A 103 -8.91 -23.69 -8.32
N ILE A 104 -8.38 -23.14 -9.40
CA ILE A 104 -8.06 -23.83 -10.67
C ILE A 104 -6.67 -24.46 -10.56
N LEU A 105 -5.70 -23.69 -10.06
CA LEU A 105 -4.36 -24.14 -9.71
C LEU A 105 -4.17 -23.92 -8.21
N ASP A 106 -3.62 -24.93 -7.54
CA ASP A 106 -3.55 -24.98 -6.09
C ASP A 106 -2.29 -25.70 -5.62
N GLU A 107 -1.88 -25.41 -4.38
CA GLU A 107 -0.68 -25.94 -3.75
C GLU A 107 -0.95 -26.36 -2.29
N PRO A 108 -1.87 -27.31 -2.05
CA PRO A 108 -2.38 -27.64 -0.71
C PRO A 108 -1.31 -28.17 0.25
N ASP A 109 -0.17 -28.62 -0.30
CA ASP A 109 0.90 -29.25 0.45
C ASP A 109 2.00 -28.29 0.90
N LYS A 110 2.00 -27.04 0.42
CA LYS A 110 3.11 -26.11 0.67
C LYS A 110 3.27 -25.70 2.12
N CYS A 111 2.20 -25.75 2.91
CA CYS A 111 2.25 -25.38 4.31
C CYS A 111 2.49 -26.56 5.25
N LYS A 112 2.61 -27.81 4.77
CA LYS A 112 2.82 -29.01 5.62
C LYS A 112 4.04 -28.95 6.54
N GLN A 113 4.98 -28.04 6.29
CA GLN A 113 6.19 -27.83 7.09
C GLN A 113 6.10 -26.64 8.05
N ASP A 114 4.88 -26.19 8.38
CA ASP A 114 4.61 -25.12 9.34
C ASP A 114 5.48 -23.87 9.12
N PRO A 115 5.34 -23.21 7.95
CA PRO A 115 6.18 -22.05 7.61
C PRO A 115 5.99 -20.94 8.64
N PHE A 116 7.08 -20.26 9.01
CA PHE A 116 6.97 -19.14 9.94
C PHE A 116 6.32 -17.92 9.27
N LEU A 117 6.70 -17.64 8.02
CA LEU A 117 6.19 -16.53 7.23
C LEU A 117 5.75 -17.01 5.84
N VAL A 118 4.56 -16.59 5.41
CA VAL A 118 4.08 -16.79 4.04
C VAL A 118 3.86 -15.45 3.35
N PHE A 119 4.59 -15.18 2.28
CA PHE A 119 4.30 -14.10 1.36
C PHE A 119 3.21 -14.52 0.39
N MET A 120 2.15 -13.73 0.33
CA MET A 120 1.06 -13.87 -0.63
C MET A 120 1.11 -12.69 -1.59
N VAL A 121 1.54 -12.94 -2.82
CA VAL A 121 1.81 -11.90 -3.83
C VAL A 121 0.67 -11.88 -4.86
N PRO A 122 -0.31 -10.96 -4.73
CA PRO A 122 -1.27 -10.73 -5.81
C PRO A 122 -0.56 -10.16 -7.04
N VAL A 123 -0.70 -10.85 -8.17
CA VAL A 123 -0.07 -10.45 -9.44
C VAL A 123 -1.01 -10.80 -10.58
N ALA A 124 -0.95 -10.07 -11.70
CA ALA A 124 -1.78 -10.39 -12.86
C ALA A 124 -1.16 -11.57 -13.65
N PRO A 125 -1.96 -12.43 -14.31
CA PRO A 125 -1.42 -13.59 -15.02
C PRO A 125 -0.35 -13.23 -16.06
N HIS A 126 -0.52 -12.13 -16.79
CA HIS A 126 0.42 -11.67 -17.82
C HIS A 126 1.73 -11.07 -17.27
N GLN A 127 1.83 -10.81 -15.96
CA GLN A 127 3.03 -10.22 -15.33
C GLN A 127 4.06 -11.30 -14.94
N LEU A 128 4.46 -12.13 -15.90
CA LEU A 128 5.48 -13.17 -15.68
C LEU A 128 6.84 -12.56 -15.25
N GLU A 129 7.22 -11.43 -15.84
CA GLU A 129 8.48 -10.74 -15.49
C GLU A 129 8.52 -10.31 -14.02
N ALA A 130 7.40 -9.83 -13.46
CA ALA A 130 7.32 -9.46 -12.05
C ALA A 130 7.49 -10.68 -11.15
N ARG A 131 6.82 -11.80 -11.47
CA ARG A 131 6.98 -13.06 -10.73
C ARG A 131 8.43 -13.55 -10.77
N ASN A 132 9.06 -13.53 -11.94
CA ASN A 132 10.45 -13.96 -12.11
C ASN A 132 11.45 -13.04 -11.39
N ALA A 133 11.22 -11.73 -11.37
CA ALA A 133 12.03 -10.81 -10.57
C ALA A 133 11.92 -11.11 -9.08
N ILE A 134 10.71 -11.39 -8.57
CA ILE A 134 10.52 -11.79 -7.16
C ILE A 134 11.22 -13.12 -6.87
N ARG A 135 11.04 -14.14 -7.72
CA ARG A 135 11.70 -15.46 -7.61
C ARG A 135 13.23 -15.38 -7.66
N SER A 136 13.78 -14.38 -8.35
CA SER A 136 15.25 -14.19 -8.42
C SER A 136 15.81 -13.25 -7.35
N THR A 137 14.94 -12.69 -6.51
CA THR A 137 15.32 -11.73 -5.45
C THR A 137 14.80 -12.17 -4.08
N TRP A 138 14.00 -11.34 -3.40
CA TRP A 138 13.55 -11.59 -2.02
C TRP A 138 12.61 -12.79 -1.91
N GLY A 139 11.87 -13.13 -2.97
CA GLY A 139 10.95 -14.26 -2.98
C GLY A 139 11.63 -15.63 -2.97
N ASN A 140 12.95 -15.68 -3.22
CA ASN A 140 13.75 -16.90 -3.22
C ASN A 140 14.25 -17.31 -1.82
N GLU A 141 14.16 -16.43 -0.82
CA GLU A 141 14.64 -16.73 0.52
C GLU A 141 13.70 -17.74 1.20
N SER A 142 14.08 -19.02 1.23
CA SER A 142 13.28 -20.12 1.80
C SER A 142 13.53 -20.38 3.29
N SER A 143 14.65 -19.91 3.82
CA SER A 143 15.01 -19.98 5.24
C SER A 143 15.77 -18.74 5.66
N VAL A 144 15.22 -18.01 6.64
CA VAL A 144 15.80 -16.77 7.15
C VAL A 144 15.84 -16.82 8.66
N GLN A 145 17.01 -16.56 9.25
CA GLN A 145 17.22 -16.60 10.71
C GLN A 145 16.73 -17.93 11.33
N GLY A 146 16.93 -19.05 10.62
CA GLY A 146 16.54 -20.39 11.07
C GLY A 146 15.04 -20.68 11.01
N LYS A 147 14.26 -19.87 10.28
CA LYS A 147 12.82 -20.04 10.10
C LYS A 147 12.45 -20.20 8.63
N ALA A 148 11.52 -21.12 8.36
CA ALA A 148 10.99 -21.35 7.02
C ALA A 148 10.17 -20.15 6.53
N VAL A 149 10.41 -19.75 5.29
CA VAL A 149 9.72 -18.66 4.59
C VAL A 149 9.22 -19.21 3.26
N LEU A 150 7.97 -18.90 2.93
CA LEU A 150 7.30 -19.36 1.72
C LEU A 150 6.81 -18.15 0.92
N THR A 151 6.94 -18.20 -0.41
CA THR A 151 6.37 -17.21 -1.33
C THR A 151 5.42 -17.90 -2.28
N LEU A 152 4.19 -17.38 -2.38
CA LEU A 152 3.16 -17.84 -3.31
C LEU A 152 2.57 -16.66 -4.08
N PHE A 153 2.22 -16.89 -5.34
CA PHE A 153 1.59 -15.89 -6.21
C PHE A 153 0.12 -16.23 -6.41
N LEU A 154 -0.77 -15.25 -6.17
CA LEU A 154 -2.18 -15.40 -6.50
C LEU A 154 -2.52 -14.65 -7.79
N VAL A 155 -3.10 -15.39 -8.75
CA VAL A 155 -3.57 -14.88 -10.04
C VAL A 155 -5.05 -15.22 -10.26
N GLY A 156 -5.74 -14.40 -11.06
CA GLY A 156 -7.10 -14.68 -11.51
C GLY A 156 -7.16 -15.43 -12.85
N LEU A 157 -8.28 -15.29 -13.55
CA LEU A 157 -8.48 -15.79 -14.91
C LEU A 157 -7.54 -15.12 -15.91
N THR A 158 -7.05 -15.91 -16.86
CA THR A 158 -6.21 -15.47 -17.97
C THR A 158 -7.05 -14.88 -19.12
N GLY A 159 -6.38 -14.22 -20.07
CA GLY A 159 -7.03 -13.58 -21.23
C GLY A 159 -7.40 -14.54 -22.38
N GLY A 160 -7.24 -15.85 -22.20
CA GLY A 160 -7.50 -16.85 -23.25
C GLY A 160 -6.74 -18.16 -23.03
N ALA A 161 -7.04 -19.16 -23.85
CA ALA A 161 -6.50 -20.52 -23.71
C ALA A 161 -4.97 -20.60 -23.81
N GLU A 162 -4.35 -19.82 -24.71
CA GLU A 162 -2.89 -19.77 -24.84
C GLU A 162 -2.22 -19.25 -23.56
N ALA A 163 -2.72 -18.14 -23.01
CA ALA A 163 -2.23 -17.59 -21.76
C ALA A 163 -2.46 -18.54 -20.57
N GLN A 164 -3.55 -19.32 -20.60
CA GLN A 164 -3.81 -20.37 -19.61
C GLN A 164 -2.77 -21.49 -19.69
N GLN A 165 -2.44 -21.98 -20.90
CA GLN A 165 -1.42 -23.01 -21.09
C GLN A 165 -0.03 -22.56 -20.62
N GLN A 166 0.34 -21.30 -20.88
CA GLN A 166 1.59 -20.71 -20.39
C GLN A 166 1.63 -20.65 -18.85
N LEU A 167 0.53 -20.28 -18.21
CA LEU A 167 0.42 -20.23 -16.75
C LEU A 167 0.48 -21.63 -16.13
N GLU A 168 -0.11 -22.64 -16.77
CA GLU A 168 -0.03 -24.04 -16.34
C GLU A 168 1.37 -24.62 -16.48
N GLU A 169 2.10 -24.27 -17.54
CA GLU A 169 3.53 -24.61 -17.68
C GLU A 169 4.35 -23.97 -16.56
N GLU A 170 4.16 -22.68 -16.31
CA GLU A 170 4.81 -21.98 -15.20
C GLU A 170 4.51 -22.64 -13.84
N SER A 171 3.25 -23.00 -13.60
CA SER A 171 2.83 -23.71 -12.38
C SER A 171 3.54 -25.05 -12.24
N ARG A 172 3.64 -25.82 -13.32
CA ARG A 172 4.37 -27.11 -13.32
C ARG A 172 5.86 -26.93 -12.99
N GLN A 173 6.47 -25.85 -13.46
CA GLN A 173 7.90 -25.57 -13.23
C GLN A 173 8.20 -25.07 -11.82
N HIS A 174 7.41 -24.11 -11.32
CA HIS A 174 7.74 -23.40 -10.08
C HIS A 174 6.97 -23.87 -8.84
N ARG A 175 5.78 -24.48 -9.04
CA ARG A 175 4.92 -24.97 -7.96
C ARG A 175 4.62 -23.88 -6.92
N ASP A 176 4.40 -22.65 -7.33
CA ASP A 176 4.18 -21.50 -6.43
C ASP A 176 3.01 -20.61 -6.87
N LEU A 177 2.22 -21.09 -7.83
CA LEU A 177 1.05 -20.40 -8.36
C LEU A 177 -0.23 -20.92 -7.74
N LEU A 178 -1.02 -19.99 -7.21
CA LEU A 178 -2.42 -20.17 -6.88
C LEU A 178 -3.25 -19.45 -7.93
N GLN A 179 -4.20 -20.13 -8.56
CA GLN A 179 -5.12 -19.52 -9.51
C GLN A 179 -6.55 -19.71 -9.02
N SER A 180 -7.35 -18.65 -9.01
CA SER A 180 -8.78 -18.73 -8.72
C SER A 180 -9.62 -18.09 -9.84
N ASN A 181 -10.88 -18.50 -9.94
CA ASN A 181 -11.78 -18.18 -11.04
C ASN A 181 -12.42 -16.77 -10.96
N PHE A 182 -11.66 -15.74 -10.58
CA PHE A 182 -12.09 -14.34 -10.61
C PHE A 182 -11.47 -13.59 -11.79
N VAL A 183 -12.16 -12.56 -12.29
CA VAL A 183 -11.60 -11.66 -13.32
C VAL A 183 -10.50 -10.81 -12.69
N ASP A 184 -9.28 -10.96 -13.19
CA ASP A 184 -8.12 -10.23 -12.68
C ASP A 184 -8.12 -8.77 -13.17
N SER A 185 -8.48 -7.84 -12.28
CA SER A 185 -8.49 -6.42 -12.57
C SER A 185 -8.20 -5.61 -11.31
N TYR A 186 -7.78 -4.35 -11.49
CA TYR A 186 -7.55 -3.44 -10.37
C TYR A 186 -8.80 -3.29 -9.47
N PHE A 187 -9.98 -3.20 -10.07
CA PHE A 187 -11.23 -3.05 -9.30
C PHE A 187 -11.65 -4.32 -8.55
N ASN A 188 -11.05 -5.47 -8.88
CA ASN A 188 -11.27 -6.76 -8.23
C ASN A 188 -10.15 -7.14 -7.26
N LEU A 189 -9.25 -6.22 -6.90
CA LEU A 189 -8.22 -6.49 -5.88
C LEU A 189 -8.83 -6.95 -4.56
N THR A 190 -10.00 -6.44 -4.17
CA THR A 190 -10.72 -6.88 -2.98
C THR A 190 -11.07 -8.36 -3.02
N ILE A 191 -11.56 -8.87 -4.17
CA ILE A 191 -11.80 -10.30 -4.37
C ILE A 191 -10.48 -11.07 -4.23
N LYS A 192 -9.43 -10.60 -4.91
CA LYS A 192 -8.12 -11.25 -4.89
C LYS A 192 -7.57 -11.36 -3.46
N THR A 193 -7.62 -10.30 -2.66
CA THR A 193 -7.22 -10.34 -1.25
C THR A 193 -8.08 -11.29 -0.43
N MET A 194 -9.40 -11.30 -0.62
CA MET A 194 -10.25 -12.22 0.14
C MET A 194 -9.97 -13.70 -0.21
N VAL A 195 -9.64 -14.01 -1.47
CA VAL A 195 -9.17 -15.33 -1.88
C VAL A 195 -7.81 -15.67 -1.25
N ILE A 196 -6.89 -14.71 -1.11
CA ILE A 196 -5.64 -14.89 -0.33
C ILE A 196 -5.97 -15.31 1.11
N MET A 197 -6.89 -14.57 1.77
CA MET A 197 -7.26 -14.84 3.15
C MET A 197 -7.92 -16.22 3.30
N ASP A 198 -8.77 -16.63 2.36
CA ASP A 198 -9.39 -17.95 2.36
C ASP A 198 -8.37 -19.07 2.18
N TRP A 199 -7.41 -18.91 1.25
CA TRP A 199 -6.37 -19.90 1.07
C TRP A 199 -5.51 -20.07 2.34
N LEU A 200 -5.11 -18.96 2.97
CA LEU A 200 -4.36 -19.00 4.23
C LEU A 200 -5.16 -19.68 5.34
N ALA A 201 -6.46 -19.36 5.47
CA ALA A 201 -7.34 -19.93 6.48
C ALA A 201 -7.56 -21.44 6.29
N THR A 202 -7.68 -21.90 5.04
CA THR A 202 -8.10 -23.28 4.73
C THR A 202 -6.94 -24.22 4.42
N ARG A 203 -5.82 -23.71 3.87
CA ARG A 203 -4.67 -24.52 3.44
C ARG A 203 -3.39 -24.27 4.21
N CYS A 204 -3.30 -23.12 4.89
CA CYS A 204 -2.12 -22.72 5.62
C CYS A 204 -2.37 -22.25 7.06
N PRO A 205 -3.34 -22.79 7.84
CA PRO A 205 -3.65 -22.29 9.18
C PRO A 205 -2.46 -22.36 10.17
N GLN A 206 -1.51 -23.26 9.93
CA GLN A 206 -0.31 -23.50 10.75
C GLN A 206 0.77 -22.40 10.67
N ALA A 207 0.72 -21.52 9.65
CA ALA A 207 1.74 -20.49 9.53
C ALA A 207 1.70 -19.56 10.75
N THR A 208 2.84 -18.98 11.15
CA THR A 208 2.84 -18.01 12.28
C THR A 208 2.37 -16.63 11.81
N TYR A 209 2.93 -16.17 10.71
CA TYR A 209 2.61 -14.90 10.07
C TYR A 209 2.41 -15.09 8.58
N ALA A 210 1.66 -14.16 7.98
CA ALA A 210 1.60 -14.00 6.55
C ALA A 210 1.70 -12.52 6.18
N MET A 211 2.16 -12.23 4.98
CA MET A 211 2.27 -10.88 4.44
C MET A 211 1.66 -10.86 3.05
N LYS A 212 0.63 -10.02 2.88
CA LYS A 212 0.18 -9.63 1.53
C LYS A 212 1.10 -8.51 1.06
N VAL A 213 1.64 -8.63 -0.15
CA VAL A 213 2.58 -7.65 -0.70
C VAL A 213 2.45 -7.56 -2.21
N ASP A 214 2.42 -6.33 -2.74
CA ASP A 214 2.26 -6.11 -4.17
C ASP A 214 3.53 -6.55 -4.95
N SER A 215 3.36 -6.81 -6.26
CA SER A 215 4.44 -7.36 -7.09
C SER A 215 5.53 -6.35 -7.48
N ASP A 216 5.33 -5.06 -7.19
CA ASP A 216 6.24 -3.96 -7.48
C ASP A 216 7.04 -3.52 -6.23
N MET A 217 7.21 -4.43 -5.28
CA MET A 217 7.79 -4.13 -3.97
C MET A 217 9.23 -4.64 -3.83
N TYR A 218 10.06 -3.83 -3.18
CA TYR A 218 11.27 -4.32 -2.51
C TYR A 218 10.92 -4.83 -1.12
N ILE A 219 11.52 -5.95 -0.71
CA ILE A 219 11.44 -6.45 0.68
C ILE A 219 12.82 -6.79 1.20
N ASN A 220 13.21 -6.19 2.32
CA ASN A 220 14.33 -6.66 3.12
C ASN A 220 13.82 -7.72 4.12
N VAL A 221 13.91 -8.98 3.72
CA VAL A 221 13.37 -10.12 4.49
C VAL A 221 14.07 -10.24 5.85
N GLN A 222 15.35 -9.87 5.97
CA GLN A 222 16.08 -9.89 7.24
C GLN A 222 15.51 -8.89 8.26
N ASN A 223 15.17 -7.68 7.80
CA ASN A 223 14.55 -6.67 8.66
C ASN A 223 13.13 -7.07 9.06
N LEU A 224 12.36 -7.64 8.12
CA LEU A 224 11.02 -8.15 8.41
C LEU A 224 11.07 -9.29 9.44
N MET A 225 12.00 -10.23 9.27
CA MET A 225 12.15 -11.35 10.19
C MET A 225 12.62 -10.89 11.58
N SER A 226 13.50 -9.89 11.66
CA SER A 226 13.88 -9.27 12.93
C SER A 226 12.68 -8.66 13.66
N LEU A 227 11.77 -8.01 12.92
CA LEU A 227 10.51 -7.52 13.47
C LEU A 227 9.63 -8.67 13.99
N LEU A 228 9.42 -9.72 13.20
CA LEU A 228 8.49 -10.81 13.53
C LEU A 228 9.01 -11.76 14.62
N LEU A 229 10.34 -11.91 14.73
CA LEU A 229 11.01 -12.73 15.75
C LEU A 229 11.17 -12.01 17.09
N SER A 230 10.97 -10.70 17.12
CA SER A 230 10.99 -9.93 18.37
C SER A 230 9.98 -10.50 19.38
N PRO A 231 10.36 -10.69 20.66
CA PRO A 231 9.46 -11.22 21.69
C PRO A 231 8.25 -10.31 21.94
N ASN A 232 8.33 -9.04 21.54
CA ASN A 232 7.25 -8.07 21.71
C ASN A 232 6.24 -8.07 20.55
N THR A 233 6.50 -8.81 19.46
CA THR A 233 5.59 -8.87 18.32
C THR A 233 4.47 -9.86 18.61
N PRO A 234 3.20 -9.42 18.67
CA PRO A 234 2.10 -10.31 19.01
C PRO A 234 1.83 -11.34 17.90
N ARG A 235 1.48 -12.56 18.31
CA ARG A 235 1.15 -13.69 17.41
C ARG A 235 -0.34 -13.89 17.15
N GLN A 236 -1.19 -13.01 17.69
CA GLN A 236 -2.64 -13.07 17.51
C GLN A 236 -3.19 -11.67 17.38
N ASN A 237 -4.24 -11.51 16.57
CA ASN A 237 -4.89 -10.23 16.28
C ASN A 237 -3.90 -9.11 15.93
N TYR A 238 -2.80 -9.46 15.28
CA TYR A 238 -1.73 -8.53 14.96
C TYR A 238 -1.71 -8.26 13.47
N ILE A 239 -1.67 -6.99 13.11
CA ILE A 239 -1.42 -6.56 11.74
C ILE A 239 -0.68 -5.23 11.75
N THR A 240 0.34 -5.10 10.91
CA THR A 240 1.16 -3.89 10.81
C THR A 240 1.64 -3.60 9.40
N GLY A 241 2.05 -2.35 9.18
CA GLY A 241 2.51 -1.83 7.90
C GLY A 241 2.48 -0.29 7.88
N TYR A 242 2.31 0.30 6.70
CA TYR A 242 2.16 1.74 6.57
C TYR A 242 0.73 2.20 6.93
N LEU A 243 0.55 2.86 8.07
CA LEU A 243 -0.76 3.30 8.56
C LEU A 243 -1.34 4.45 7.72
N MET A 244 -2.60 4.26 7.32
CA MET A 244 -3.44 5.24 6.66
C MET A 244 -4.54 5.64 7.64
N TRP A 245 -4.53 6.91 8.07
CA TRP A 245 -5.46 7.45 9.05
C TRP A 245 -6.21 8.65 8.48
N ASN A 246 -7.46 8.85 8.94
CA ASN A 246 -8.30 10.00 8.60
C ASN A 246 -8.42 10.24 7.08
N ARG A 247 -8.47 9.16 6.29
CA ARG A 247 -8.58 9.24 4.82
C ARG A 247 -10.04 9.43 4.40
N PRO A 248 -10.34 10.45 3.58
CA PRO A 248 -11.69 10.65 3.07
C PRO A 248 -12.03 9.58 2.03
N VAL A 249 -13.30 9.22 1.98
CA VAL A 249 -13.84 8.40 0.90
C VAL A 249 -14.05 9.30 -0.31
N ILE A 250 -13.48 8.92 -1.46
CA ILE A 250 -13.60 9.72 -2.68
C ILE A 250 -14.96 9.45 -3.31
N ARG A 251 -15.79 10.50 -3.42
CA ARG A 251 -17.14 10.45 -4.00
C ARG A 251 -17.23 10.98 -5.43
N ASP A 252 -16.11 11.39 -6.02
CA ASP A 252 -16.05 11.78 -7.43
C ASP A 252 -16.06 10.54 -8.32
N LYS A 253 -17.16 10.34 -9.08
CA LYS A 253 -17.36 9.21 -10.01
C LYS A 253 -16.31 9.12 -11.11
N ASN A 254 -15.55 10.18 -11.39
CA ASN A 254 -14.48 10.17 -12.38
C ASN A 254 -13.12 9.74 -11.79
N SER A 255 -13.04 9.60 -10.46
CA SER A 255 -11.83 9.13 -9.80
C SER A 255 -11.74 7.62 -9.87
N LYS A 256 -10.55 7.09 -10.18
CA LYS A 256 -10.27 5.65 -10.04
C LYS A 256 -10.43 5.13 -8.60
N TRP A 257 -10.45 6.04 -7.62
CA TRP A 257 -10.65 5.75 -6.21
C TRP A 257 -12.08 5.99 -5.72
N TYR A 258 -13.03 6.21 -6.64
CA TYR A 258 -14.44 6.37 -6.31
C TYR A 258 -14.97 5.19 -5.51
N VAL A 259 -15.71 5.47 -4.44
CA VAL A 259 -16.54 4.50 -3.73
C VAL A 259 -17.92 5.09 -3.51
N ALA A 260 -18.93 4.32 -3.88
CA ALA A 260 -20.33 4.72 -3.75
C ALA A 260 -20.79 4.73 -2.28
N GLU A 261 -21.69 5.64 -1.94
CA GLU A 261 -22.20 5.79 -0.57
C GLU A 261 -22.98 4.55 -0.10
N GLU A 262 -23.63 3.86 -1.05
CA GLU A 262 -24.41 2.65 -0.80
C GLU A 262 -23.54 1.44 -0.40
N LEU A 263 -22.26 1.46 -0.80
CA LEU A 263 -21.26 0.43 -0.45
C LEU A 263 -20.58 0.75 0.87
N TYR A 264 -20.26 2.03 1.09
CA TYR A 264 -19.60 2.47 2.29
C TYR A 264 -20.12 3.88 2.63
N PRO A 265 -21.04 4.03 3.61
CA PRO A 265 -21.74 5.29 3.85
C PRO A 265 -20.89 6.33 4.60
N GLU A 266 -19.94 5.88 5.42
CA GLU A 266 -19.12 6.79 6.22
C GLU A 266 -18.29 7.72 5.32
N PRO A 267 -18.09 8.99 5.69
CA PRO A 267 -17.32 9.95 4.89
C PRO A 267 -15.81 9.68 4.92
N LYS A 268 -15.34 8.84 5.86
CA LYS A 268 -13.94 8.50 6.06
C LYS A 268 -13.77 7.00 6.29
N TYR A 269 -12.67 6.46 5.79
CA TYR A 269 -12.28 5.08 6.11
C TYR A 269 -11.84 4.97 7.58
N PRO A 270 -11.97 3.77 8.20
CA PRO A 270 -11.25 3.49 9.45
C PRO A 270 -9.74 3.61 9.22
N THR A 271 -8.95 3.56 10.28
CA THR A 271 -7.51 3.33 10.12
C THR A 271 -7.29 2.00 9.40
N TYR A 272 -6.45 2.01 8.36
CA TYR A 272 -6.10 0.83 7.58
C TYR A 272 -4.61 0.85 7.22
N LEU A 273 -4.11 -0.20 6.57
CA LEU A 273 -2.72 -0.30 6.14
C LEU A 273 -2.64 -0.17 4.64
N LEU A 274 -1.75 0.67 4.12
CA LEU A 274 -1.61 0.91 2.68
C LEU A 274 -1.32 -0.39 1.92
N GLY A 275 -1.99 -0.57 0.77
CA GLY A 275 -1.95 -1.78 -0.04
C GLY A 275 -0.57 -2.25 -0.52
N MET A 276 0.47 -1.40 -0.46
CA MET A 276 1.87 -1.74 -0.81
C MET A 276 2.39 -2.98 -0.06
N GLY A 277 1.89 -3.23 1.15
CA GLY A 277 2.19 -4.45 1.88
C GLY A 277 1.89 -4.33 3.36
N TYR A 278 1.32 -5.39 3.92
CA TYR A 278 1.01 -5.50 5.35
C TYR A 278 1.22 -6.93 5.82
N VAL A 279 1.80 -7.07 7.01
CA VAL A 279 2.06 -8.35 7.67
C VAL A 279 1.11 -8.54 8.83
N PHE A 280 0.61 -9.77 8.99
CA PHE A 280 -0.38 -10.14 10.00
C PHE A 280 -0.06 -11.48 10.63
N SER A 281 -0.52 -11.65 11.87
CA SER A 281 -0.61 -12.97 12.48
C SER A 281 -1.63 -13.83 11.74
N ASN A 282 -1.30 -15.10 11.52
CA ASN A 282 -2.07 -15.98 10.64
C ASN A 282 -3.39 -16.50 11.26
N ASP A 283 -3.77 -16.00 12.44
CA ASP A 283 -5.13 -16.17 12.99
C ASP A 283 -6.14 -15.17 12.41
N LEU A 284 -5.68 -14.11 11.73
CA LEU A 284 -6.54 -13.10 11.12
C LEU A 284 -7.23 -13.52 9.82
N PRO A 285 -6.66 -14.32 8.90
CA PRO A 285 -7.31 -14.69 7.65
C PRO A 285 -8.73 -15.26 7.83
N GLU A 286 -8.91 -16.26 8.69
CA GLU A 286 -10.23 -16.84 8.95
C GLU A 286 -11.21 -15.80 9.52
N LYS A 287 -10.73 -14.92 10.43
CA LYS A 287 -11.54 -13.85 11.02
C LYS A 287 -11.95 -12.81 9.97
N LEU A 288 -11.04 -12.45 9.06
CA LEU A 288 -11.28 -11.51 7.98
C LEU A 288 -12.29 -12.06 6.97
N VAL A 289 -12.18 -13.34 6.60
CA VAL A 289 -13.18 -14.01 5.76
C VAL A 289 -14.57 -13.94 6.40
N LYS A 290 -14.70 -14.31 7.68
CA LYS A 290 -15.98 -14.20 8.41
C LYS A 290 -16.49 -12.75 8.54
N ALA A 291 -15.59 -11.78 8.72
CA ALA A 291 -15.97 -10.38 8.80
C ALA A 291 -16.48 -9.84 7.46
N SER A 292 -15.93 -10.35 6.35
CA SER A 292 -16.30 -9.96 4.99
C SER A 292 -17.77 -10.25 4.65
N GLU A 293 -18.41 -11.20 5.33
CA GLU A 293 -19.85 -11.48 5.20
C GLU A 293 -20.73 -10.33 5.69
N LYS A 294 -20.21 -9.51 6.60
CA LYS A 294 -20.94 -8.40 7.27
C LYS A 294 -20.60 -7.03 6.71
N VAL A 295 -19.52 -6.93 5.93
CA VAL A 295 -19.04 -5.67 5.35
C VAL A 295 -19.30 -5.69 3.85
N LYS A 296 -20.04 -4.71 3.35
CA LYS A 296 -20.26 -4.59 1.89
C LYS A 296 -18.93 -4.36 1.17
N PRO A 297 -18.60 -5.15 0.14
CA PRO A 297 -17.35 -5.00 -0.59
C PRO A 297 -17.31 -3.73 -1.45
N PHE A 298 -16.14 -3.12 -1.52
CA PHE A 298 -15.81 -2.00 -2.41
C PHE A 298 -14.38 -2.15 -2.95
N ASN A 299 -14.05 -1.45 -4.02
CA ASN A 299 -12.84 -1.65 -4.84
C ASN A 299 -11.53 -1.11 -4.25
N ILE A 300 -11.57 -0.50 -3.06
CA ILE A 300 -10.37 -0.01 -2.37
C ILE A 300 -9.97 -1.09 -1.35
N GLU A 301 -9.24 -2.09 -1.85
CA GLU A 301 -8.91 -3.34 -1.13
C GLU A 301 -8.35 -3.11 0.28
N ASP A 302 -7.36 -2.24 0.40
CA ASP A 302 -6.68 -1.96 1.65
C ASP A 302 -7.61 -1.30 2.69
N ALA A 303 -8.45 -0.35 2.24
CA ALA A 303 -9.49 0.24 3.08
C ALA A 303 -10.63 -0.75 3.41
N TYR A 304 -10.93 -1.70 2.52
CA TYR A 304 -11.91 -2.76 2.78
C TYR A 304 -11.42 -3.73 3.87
N VAL A 305 -10.14 -4.13 3.83
CA VAL A 305 -9.52 -4.88 4.93
C VAL A 305 -9.60 -4.09 6.23
N GLY A 306 -9.35 -2.77 6.19
CA GLY A 306 -9.55 -1.88 7.34
C GLY A 306 -10.98 -1.88 7.89
N ALA A 307 -11.99 -1.89 7.01
CA ALA A 307 -13.40 -2.00 7.41
C ALA A 307 -13.71 -3.35 8.07
N CYS A 308 -13.16 -4.45 7.56
CA CYS A 308 -13.26 -5.77 8.18
C CYS A 308 -12.58 -5.82 9.55
N LEU A 309 -11.40 -5.21 9.70
CA LEU A 309 -10.71 -5.10 10.99
C LEU A 309 -11.52 -4.30 12.01
N LYS A 310 -12.12 -3.18 11.59
CA LYS A 310 -13.06 -2.41 12.44
C LYS A 310 -14.24 -3.27 12.87
N GLN A 311 -14.82 -4.06 11.97
CA GLN A 311 -15.91 -4.99 12.29
C GLN A 311 -15.51 -6.07 13.30
N LEU A 312 -14.24 -6.48 13.31
CA LEU A 312 -13.67 -7.44 14.26
C LEU A 312 -13.24 -6.80 15.61
N GLY A 313 -13.22 -5.47 15.70
CA GLY A 313 -12.63 -4.78 16.85
C GLY A 313 -11.11 -4.90 16.94
N VAL A 314 -10.44 -5.24 15.84
CA VAL A 314 -8.97 -5.34 15.75
C VAL A 314 -8.42 -4.04 15.17
N ALA A 315 -7.51 -3.39 15.87
CA ALA A 315 -6.87 -2.17 15.39
C ALA A 315 -5.54 -2.48 14.69
N PRO A 316 -5.30 -1.96 13.47
CA PRO A 316 -3.97 -2.00 12.87
C PRO A 316 -2.94 -1.30 13.75
N SER A 317 -1.78 -1.91 13.92
CA SER A 317 -0.68 -1.39 14.73
C SER A 317 0.37 -0.67 13.88
N SER A 318 0.99 0.36 14.43
CA SER A 318 2.21 0.92 13.83
C SER A 318 3.38 -0.01 14.11
N PRO A 319 4.28 -0.27 13.16
CA PRO A 319 5.47 -1.04 13.43
C PRO A 319 6.35 -0.28 14.44
N PRO A 320 7.18 -0.97 15.25
CA PRO A 320 8.06 -0.34 16.25
C PRO A 320 8.92 0.79 15.67
N ASP A 321 9.39 0.61 14.44
CA ASP A 321 9.97 1.68 13.64
C ASP A 321 9.12 1.94 12.37
N PRO A 322 8.27 2.99 12.38
CA PRO A 322 7.53 3.43 11.20
C PRO A 322 8.43 3.83 10.04
N SER A 323 9.73 3.98 10.28
CA SER A 323 10.70 4.28 9.24
C SER A 323 10.94 3.15 8.24
N GLN A 324 10.56 1.93 8.62
CA GLN A 324 10.86 0.74 7.84
C GLN A 324 9.81 0.41 6.77
N PHE A 325 8.57 0.90 6.93
CA PHE A 325 7.56 0.83 5.89
C PHE A 325 7.53 2.19 5.17
N ARG A 326 8.09 2.25 3.97
CA ARG A 326 8.26 3.52 3.23
C ARG A 326 7.56 3.44 1.89
N VAL A 327 6.72 4.42 1.58
CA VAL A 327 6.01 4.41 0.29
C VAL A 327 7.00 4.54 -0.88
N PHE A 328 7.92 5.50 -0.82
CA PHE A 328 8.97 5.71 -1.82
C PHE A 328 10.28 6.15 -1.16
N LEU A 329 11.42 5.72 -1.70
CA LEU A 329 12.76 6.08 -1.23
C LEU A 329 13.43 7.24 -1.99
N GLY A 330 12.74 7.92 -2.91
CA GLY A 330 13.33 9.05 -3.64
C GLY A 330 14.53 8.62 -4.49
N GLN A 331 15.63 9.40 -4.45
CA GLN A 331 16.85 9.06 -5.17
C GLN A 331 17.52 7.82 -4.56
N TYR A 332 18.12 7.00 -5.41
CA TYR A 332 18.74 5.75 -4.98
C TYR A 332 19.86 5.98 -3.96
N ASN A 333 19.76 5.29 -2.82
CA ASN A 333 20.78 5.23 -1.80
C ASN A 333 20.74 3.85 -1.13
N GLN A 334 21.79 3.06 -1.32
CA GLN A 334 21.90 1.68 -0.82
C GLN A 334 21.63 1.58 0.70
N LYS A 335 22.06 2.58 1.49
CA LYS A 335 21.86 2.58 2.95
C LYS A 335 20.39 2.69 3.35
N ASP A 336 19.57 3.32 2.53
CA ASP A 336 18.14 3.44 2.81
C ASP A 336 17.44 2.10 2.57
N PHE A 337 17.81 1.37 1.50
CA PHE A 337 17.31 0.01 1.24
C PHE A 337 17.74 -1.01 2.30
N LEU A 338 18.93 -0.86 2.89
CA LEU A 338 19.38 -1.69 4.01
C LEU A 338 18.56 -1.47 5.30
N ARG A 339 17.93 -0.30 5.47
CA ARG A 339 17.19 0.06 6.70
C ARG A 339 15.70 -0.25 6.63
N VAL A 340 15.10 -0.12 5.45
CA VAL A 340 13.66 -0.38 5.28
C VAL A 340 13.35 -1.87 5.36
N ILE A 341 12.10 -2.18 5.70
CA ILE A 341 11.48 -3.48 5.46
C ILE A 341 10.94 -3.50 4.02
N THR A 342 10.25 -2.46 3.58
CA THR A 342 9.65 -2.46 2.24
C THR A 342 9.45 -1.06 1.66
N THR A 343 9.54 -0.97 0.33
CA THR A 343 9.25 0.23 -0.46
C THR A 343 8.77 -0.13 -1.87
N ILE A 344 7.96 0.74 -2.46
CA ILE A 344 7.50 0.61 -3.84
C ILE A 344 8.66 0.88 -4.80
N LEU A 345 8.72 0.10 -5.86
CA LEU A 345 9.62 0.23 -7.00
C LEU A 345 8.83 0.50 -8.28
N GLY A 346 9.52 0.96 -9.33
CA GLY A 346 8.93 1.27 -10.63
C GLY A 346 8.90 0.11 -11.61
N SER A 347 9.77 -0.90 -11.45
CA SER A 347 9.83 -2.03 -12.39
C SER A 347 10.47 -3.30 -11.79
N PRO A 348 10.19 -4.48 -12.38
CA PRO A 348 10.86 -5.73 -12.05
C PRO A 348 12.39 -5.66 -12.21
N GLN A 349 12.88 -4.95 -13.23
CA GLN A 349 14.32 -4.77 -13.45
C GLN A 349 14.95 -3.95 -12.32
N GLN A 350 14.27 -2.88 -11.87
CA GLN A 350 14.75 -2.08 -10.75
C GLN A 350 14.87 -2.92 -9.47
N LEU A 351 13.94 -3.85 -9.24
CA LEU A 351 14.01 -4.81 -8.13
C LEU A 351 15.28 -5.66 -8.20
N ILE A 352 15.57 -6.23 -9.36
CA ILE A 352 16.76 -7.07 -9.59
C ILE A 352 18.05 -6.27 -9.35
N ASP A 353 18.12 -5.04 -9.87
CA ASP A 353 19.32 -4.21 -9.77
C ASP A 353 19.61 -3.78 -8.33
N ILE A 354 18.58 -3.32 -7.62
CA ILE A 354 18.68 -2.96 -6.20
C ILE A 354 19.03 -4.18 -5.36
N TRP A 355 18.41 -5.34 -5.62
CA TRP A 355 18.70 -6.56 -4.87
C TRP A 355 20.16 -6.99 -5.01
N LYS A 356 20.69 -6.98 -6.24
CA LYS A 356 22.10 -7.26 -6.51
C LYS A 356 23.03 -6.28 -5.81
N ASP A 357 22.68 -4.99 -5.78
CA ASP A 357 23.49 -3.99 -5.10
C ASP A 357 23.50 -4.17 -3.58
N VAL A 358 22.34 -4.38 -2.96
CA VAL A 358 22.20 -4.53 -1.51
C VAL A 358 22.84 -5.82 -0.99
N LYS A 359 22.92 -6.87 -1.82
CA LYS A 359 23.55 -8.16 -1.44
C LYS A 359 25.06 -8.23 -1.71
N ARG A 360 25.68 -7.20 -2.31
CA ARG A 360 27.14 -7.19 -2.48
C ARG A 360 27.84 -7.13 -1.11
N PRO A 361 28.83 -7.99 -0.84
CA PRO A 361 29.68 -7.84 0.34
C PRO A 361 30.36 -6.46 0.32
N ILE A 362 30.37 -5.78 1.47
CA ILE A 362 31.08 -4.51 1.66
C ILE A 362 32.59 -4.77 1.73
#